data_AF-A0A3C1VFW4-F1
#
_entry.id   AF-A0A3C1VFW4-F1
#
_cell.length_a   1.000
_cell.length_b   1.000
_cell.length_c   1.000
_cell.angle_alpha   90.00
_cell.angle_beta   90.00
_cell.angle_gamma   90.00
#
_symmetry.space_group_name_H-M   'P 1'
#
loop_
_entity.id
_entity.type
_entity.pdbx_description
1 polymer ?
#
loop_
_entity_poly.entity_id
_entity_poly.type
_entity_poly.pdbx_seq_one_letter_code
_entity_poly.pdbx_strand_id
1 'polypeptide(L)'
;MASILVAGSFLSAAENPSPFPADTNQVLERTCFQTGKAWSPQGNLRSDVAIVYGIDTNLPSRVEAWRSHNYRIHVMTGVAWGEYQDYLYGRFDGINHEDEAQTDRAG
;
A
#
# COMPACT_ATOMS: atom_id res chain seq x y z
N MET A 1 29.46 -49.32 24.85
CA MET A 1 28.45 -48.25 24.61
C MET A 1 29.18 -47.07 23.97
N ALA A 2 29.18 -46.97 22.64
CA ALA A 2 29.84 -45.87 21.93
C ALA A 2 28.80 -44.78 21.62
N SER A 3 29.01 -43.56 22.14
CA SER A 3 28.15 -42.41 21.87
C SER A 3 28.61 -41.72 20.60
N ILE A 4 27.72 -41.65 19.60
CA ILE A 4 27.92 -40.90 18.37
C ILE A 4 27.38 -39.49 18.60
N LEU A 5 28.26 -38.49 18.59
CA LEU A 5 27.91 -37.08 18.57
C LEU A 5 27.55 -36.69 17.13
N VAL A 6 26.26 -36.42 16.89
CA VAL A 6 25.78 -35.85 15.63
C VAL A 6 25.94 -34.33 15.71
N ALA A 7 26.89 -33.77 14.95
CA ALA A 7 27.03 -32.34 14.78
C ALA A 7 25.94 -31.84 13.81
N GLY A 8 24.93 -31.16 14.34
CA GLY A 8 23.89 -30.50 13.55
C GLY A 8 24.48 -29.29 12.82
N SER A 9 24.52 -29.35 11.50
CA SER A 9 24.86 -28.19 10.67
C SER A 9 23.63 -27.29 10.56
N PHE A 10 23.68 -26.12 11.19
CA PHE A 10 22.68 -25.09 10.98
C PHE A 10 22.94 -24.43 9.62
N LEU A 11 22.10 -24.74 8.63
CA LEU A 11 22.03 -23.94 7.41
C LEU A 11 21.46 -22.57 7.80
N SER A 12 22.33 -21.56 7.80
CA SER A 12 21.91 -20.17 7.86
C SER A 12 21.16 -19.85 6.57
N ALA A 13 19.87 -19.55 6.67
CA ALA A 13 19.11 -19.02 5.55
C ALA A 13 19.73 -17.68 5.13
N ALA A 14 20.12 -17.56 3.87
CA ALA A 14 20.62 -16.30 3.34
C ALA A 14 19.59 -15.20 3.59
N GLU A 15 20.03 -14.04 4.08
CA GLU A 15 19.16 -12.87 4.22
C GLU A 15 18.58 -12.54 2.84
N ASN A 16 17.24 -12.54 2.75
CA ASN A 16 16.58 -12.03 1.56
C ASN A 16 16.95 -10.56 1.40
N PRO A 17 17.38 -10.12 0.20
CA PRO A 17 17.63 -8.71 -0.03
C PRO A 17 16.35 -7.92 0.26
N SER A 18 16.52 -6.69 0.75
CA SER A 18 15.41 -5.76 0.94
C SER A 18 14.48 -5.82 -0.28
N PRO A 19 13.15 -5.97 -0.10
CA PRO A 19 12.21 -6.02 -1.23
C PRO A 19 12.29 -4.78 -2.13
N PHE A 20 12.83 -3.69 -1.58
CA PHE A 20 13.10 -2.44 -2.26
C PHE A 20 14.62 -2.27 -2.40
N PRO A 21 15.12 -2.10 -3.64
CA PRO A 21 16.43 -1.52 -3.85
C PRO A 21 16.49 -0.18 -3.11
N ALA A 22 17.63 0.15 -2.51
CA ALA A 22 17.88 1.52 -2.05
C ALA A 22 18.07 2.41 -3.30
N ASP A 23 16.97 2.72 -3.99
CA ASP A 23 16.98 3.67 -5.10
C ASP A 23 16.95 5.08 -4.53
N THR A 24 18.08 5.79 -4.63
CA THR A 24 18.16 7.21 -4.27
C THR A 24 17.16 8.08 -5.06
N ASN A 25 16.65 7.56 -6.17
CA ASN A 25 15.66 8.20 -7.01
C ASN A 25 14.21 7.77 -6.73
N GLN A 26 13.93 6.96 -5.70
CA GLN A 26 12.56 6.61 -5.31
C GLN A 26 11.70 7.86 -5.05
N VAL A 27 12.35 8.97 -4.69
CA VAL A 27 11.75 10.30 -4.53
C VAL A 27 11.01 10.79 -5.78
N LEU A 28 11.35 10.26 -6.96
CA LEU A 28 10.78 10.63 -8.24
C LEU A 28 9.50 9.88 -8.59
N GLU A 29 9.09 8.87 -7.80
CA GLU A 29 7.82 8.14 -7.97
C GLU A 29 7.57 7.64 -9.40
N ARG A 30 8.57 7.03 -10.03
CA ARG A 30 8.50 6.66 -11.45
C ARG A 30 7.49 5.54 -11.73
N THR A 31 7.23 4.70 -10.74
CA THR A 31 6.32 3.56 -10.87
C THR A 31 5.24 3.58 -9.78
N CYS A 32 4.00 3.31 -10.18
CA CYS A 32 2.89 3.21 -9.26
C CYS A 32 1.89 2.14 -9.70
N PHE A 33 1.06 1.69 -8.77
CA PHE A 33 -0.11 0.85 -9.03
C PHE A 33 -1.24 1.23 -8.09
N GLN A 34 -2.47 0.86 -8.47
CA GLN A 34 -3.68 1.10 -7.68
C GLN A 34 -4.14 -0.18 -6.98
N THR A 35 -4.58 -0.07 -5.73
CA THR A 35 -5.08 -1.22 -4.97
C THR A 35 -6.19 -0.85 -3.97
N GLY A 36 -7.24 -1.67 -3.94
CA GLY A 36 -8.26 -1.68 -2.88
C GLY A 36 -8.02 -2.76 -1.82
N LYS A 37 -6.88 -3.49 -1.88
CA LYS A 37 -6.53 -4.58 -0.98
C LYS A 37 -5.35 -4.21 -0.08
N ALA A 38 -5.29 -4.82 1.10
CA ALA A 38 -4.10 -4.78 1.96
C ALA A 38 -2.91 -5.48 1.28
N TRP A 39 -1.70 -5.18 1.76
CA TRP A 39 -0.47 -5.79 1.26
C TRP A 39 -0.53 -7.32 1.36
N SER A 40 0.03 -8.00 0.34
CA SER A 40 0.29 -9.43 0.38
C SER A 40 1.57 -9.74 -0.39
N PRO A 41 2.26 -10.87 -0.11
CA PRO A 41 3.44 -11.27 -0.86
C PRO A 41 3.18 -11.40 -2.37
N GLN A 42 1.99 -11.85 -2.76
CA GLN A 42 1.57 -12.00 -4.15
C GLN A 42 1.28 -10.66 -4.82
N GLY A 43 0.85 -9.65 -4.07
CA GLY A 43 0.59 -8.30 -4.55
C GLY A 43 1.82 -7.38 -4.53
N ASN A 44 2.98 -7.87 -4.12
CA ASN A 44 4.19 -7.06 -3.99
C ASN A 44 4.83 -6.80 -5.36
N LEU A 45 4.37 -5.75 -6.05
CA LEU A 45 4.87 -5.34 -7.37
C LEU A 45 6.22 -4.60 -7.34
N ARG A 46 6.68 -4.19 -6.15
CA ARG A 46 7.93 -3.46 -5.92
C ARG A 46 8.01 -2.13 -6.69
N SER A 47 6.86 -1.49 -6.88
CA SER A 47 6.78 -0.12 -7.39
C SER A 47 7.15 0.91 -6.32
N ASP A 48 7.38 2.17 -6.74
CA ASP A 48 7.71 3.26 -5.84
C ASP A 48 6.50 3.68 -4.97
N VAL A 49 5.31 3.67 -5.56
CA VAL A 49 4.06 4.14 -4.94
C VAL A 49 2.96 3.08 -4.99
N ALA A 50 2.27 2.90 -3.85
CA ALA A 50 0.98 2.24 -3.79
C ALA A 50 -0.13 3.30 -3.67
N ILE A 51 -1.00 3.38 -4.67
CA ILE A 51 -2.18 4.24 -4.68
C ILE A 51 -3.34 3.45 -4.07
N VAL A 52 -3.67 3.73 -2.81
CA VAL A 52 -4.70 3.01 -2.06
C VAL A 52 -6.06 3.71 -2.25
N TYR A 53 -7.08 2.94 -2.62
CA TYR A 53 -8.44 3.44 -2.82
C TYR A 53 -9.48 2.64 -2.02
N GLY A 54 -10.73 3.11 -2.10
CA GLY A 54 -11.86 2.64 -1.31
C GLY A 54 -11.90 3.40 0.00
N ILE A 55 -12.79 4.37 0.16
CA ILE A 55 -13.00 5.01 1.46
C ILE A 55 -14.00 4.16 2.25
N ASP A 56 -13.51 3.55 3.32
CA ASP A 56 -14.29 2.83 4.31
C ASP A 56 -13.55 2.88 5.65
N THR A 57 -14.11 2.27 6.69
CA THR A 57 -13.48 2.19 8.02
C THR A 57 -12.15 1.42 8.04
N ASN A 58 -11.86 0.64 7.00
CA ASN A 58 -10.65 -0.17 6.87
C ASN A 58 -9.54 0.51 6.05
N LEU A 59 -9.82 1.67 5.42
CA LEU A 59 -8.82 2.41 4.65
C LEU A 59 -7.54 2.70 5.44
N PRO A 60 -7.61 3.18 6.71
CA PRO A 60 -6.40 3.39 7.51
C PRO A 60 -5.56 2.11 7.66
N SER A 61 -6.21 0.97 7.93
CA SER A 61 -5.54 -0.33 8.06
C SER A 61 -4.92 -0.79 6.74
N ARG A 62 -5.58 -0.56 5.60
CA ARG A 62 -5.01 -0.85 4.27
C ARG A 62 -3.77 -0.01 4.00
N VAL A 63 -3.85 1.30 4.24
CA VAL A 63 -2.73 2.23 4.10
C VAL A 63 -1.55 1.78 4.95
N GLU A 64 -1.80 1.41 6.20
CA GLU A 64 -0.74 0.99 7.12
C GLU A 64 -0.11 -0.35 6.73
N ALA A 65 -0.89 -1.28 6.17
CA ALA A 65 -0.36 -2.53 5.63
C ALA A 65 0.67 -2.31 4.51
N TRP A 66 0.48 -1.30 3.65
CA TRP A 66 1.46 -0.95 2.62
C TRP A 66 2.63 -0.13 3.18
N ARG A 67 2.35 0.85 4.06
CA ARG A 67 3.38 1.72 4.66
C ARG A 67 4.40 0.92 5.48
N SER A 68 3.93 -0.05 6.28
CA SER A 68 4.79 -0.96 7.06
C SER A 68 5.71 -1.82 6.18
N HIS A 69 5.40 -1.95 4.89
CA HIS A 69 6.23 -2.60 3.89
C HIS A 69 6.97 -1.60 3.00
N ASN A 70 7.32 -0.41 3.52
CA ASN A 70 8.17 0.60 2.87
C ASN A 70 7.65 1.18 1.54
N TYR A 71 6.34 1.07 1.27
CA TYR A 71 5.74 1.76 0.14
C TYR A 71 5.49 3.24 0.45
N ARG A 72 5.72 4.11 -0.53
CA ARG A 72 5.18 5.47 -0.52
C ARG A 72 3.69 5.39 -0.84
N ILE A 73 2.87 6.12 -0.09
CA ILE A 73 1.41 5.98 -0.17
C ILE A 73 0.80 7.22 -0.79
N HIS A 74 0.01 7.01 -1.84
CA HIS A 74 -0.97 7.97 -2.32
C HIS A 74 -2.36 7.43 -2.02
N VAL A 75 -3.33 8.33 -1.86
CA VAL A 75 -4.74 7.96 -1.71
C VAL A 75 -5.50 8.49 -2.92
N MET A 76 -6.39 7.67 -3.48
CA MET A 76 -7.28 8.08 -4.57
C MET A 76 -8.73 7.95 -4.11
N THR A 77 -9.47 9.05 -4.18
CA THR A 77 -10.90 9.12 -3.88
C THR A 77 -11.68 9.03 -5.18
N GLY A 78 -12.37 7.91 -5.40
CA GLY A 78 -13.09 7.63 -6.63
C GLY A 78 -14.51 8.20 -6.63
N VAL A 79 -14.68 9.52 -6.54
CA VAL A 79 -16.02 10.17 -6.48
C VAL A 79 -16.97 9.70 -7.59
N ALA A 80 -16.44 9.47 -8.79
CA ALA A 80 -17.21 9.04 -9.96
C ALA A 80 -17.62 7.54 -9.97
N TRP A 81 -17.16 6.72 -9.02
CA TRP A 81 -17.31 5.26 -9.05
C TRP A 81 -18.39 4.72 -8.08
N GLY A 82 -19.12 5.61 -7.39
CA GLY A 82 -20.13 5.25 -6.39
C GLY A 82 -19.55 4.96 -5.00
N GLU A 83 -20.39 4.95 -3.96
CA GLU A 83 -20.03 4.66 -2.55
C GLU A 83 -19.18 5.72 -1.80
N TYR A 84 -18.87 6.88 -2.39
CA TYR A 84 -18.09 7.96 -1.74
C TYR A 84 -18.95 9.09 -1.16
N GLN A 85 -20.28 8.95 -1.14
CA GLN A 85 -21.18 9.99 -0.65
C GLN A 85 -20.94 10.32 0.83
N ASP A 86 -20.51 9.34 1.63
CA ASP A 86 -20.19 9.57 3.04
C ASP A 86 -18.97 10.48 3.20
N TYR A 87 -17.98 10.35 2.31
CA TYR A 87 -16.87 11.29 2.27
C TYR A 87 -17.31 12.65 1.70
N LEU A 88 -17.86 12.69 0.48
CA LEU A 88 -18.24 13.93 -0.21
C LEU A 88 -19.15 14.84 0.60
N TYR A 89 -20.12 14.26 1.33
CA TYR A 89 -21.08 15.02 2.11
C TYR A 89 -20.71 15.10 3.60
N GLY A 90 -19.45 14.78 3.96
CA GLY A 90 -18.92 14.95 5.31
C GLY A 90 -19.47 14.03 6.38
N ARG A 91 -20.07 12.89 6.02
CA ARG A 91 -20.48 11.86 6.99
C ARG A 91 -19.30 11.03 7.50
N PHE A 92 -18.17 11.06 6.81
CA PHE A 92 -16.93 10.38 7.20
C PHE A 92 -16.12 11.17 8.24
N ASP A 93 -15.90 12.46 8.01
CA ASP A 93 -15.00 13.31 8.82
C ASP A 93 -15.62 14.65 9.27
N GLY A 94 -16.87 14.94 8.88
CA GLY A 94 -17.57 16.18 9.21
C GLY A 94 -17.34 17.32 8.22
N ILE A 95 -16.57 17.12 7.14
CA ILE A 95 -16.19 18.16 6.18
C ILE A 95 -16.87 17.87 4.83
N ASN A 96 -17.51 18.88 4.21
CA ASN A 96 -18.03 18.73 2.85
C ASN A 96 -16.87 18.86 1.86
N HIS A 97 -16.78 17.91 0.92
CA HIS A 97 -15.71 17.76 -0.07
C HIS A 97 -16.25 17.77 -1.51
N GLU A 98 -17.42 18.36 -1.76
CA GLU A 98 -17.98 18.44 -3.12
C GLU A 98 -17.11 19.26 -4.08
N ASP A 99 -16.25 20.12 -3.54
CA ASP A 99 -15.22 20.86 -4.28
C ASP A 99 -14.11 19.95 -4.85
N GLU A 100 -13.97 18.72 -4.36
CA GLU A 100 -13.07 17.70 -4.92
C GLU A 100 -13.67 16.94 -6.11
N ALA A 101 -14.96 17.15 -6.43
CA ALA A 101 -15.60 16.52 -7.57
C ALA A 101 -15.17 17.19 -8.90
N GLN A 102 -14.99 16.39 -9.97
CA GLN A 102 -14.76 16.94 -11.30
C GLN A 102 -16.01 17.68 -11.78
N THR A 103 -15.87 18.97 -12.03
CA THR A 103 -16.96 19.86 -12.49
C THR A 103 -16.83 20.23 -13.97
N ASP A 104 -15.64 20.09 -14.56
CA ASP A 104 -15.43 20.30 -15.98
C ASP A 104 -15.57 18.99 -16.78
N ARG A 105 -16.51 19.00 -17.73
CA ARG A 105 -16.68 17.89 -18.68
C ARG A 105 -15.51 17.76 -19.66
N ALA A 106 -14.68 18.79 -19.81
CA ALA A 106 -13.56 18.83 -20.74
C ALA A 106 -12.21 18.46 -20.11
N GLY A 107 -12.15 18.29 -18.78
CA GLY A 107 -10.92 17.93 -18.07
C GLY A 107 -10.26 19.12 -17.40
#